data_AF-A0A958UPW7-F1
#
_entry.id   AF-A0A958UPW7-F1
#
_cell.length_a   1.000
_cell.length_b   1.000
_cell.length_c   1.000
_cell.angle_alpha   90.00
_cell.angle_beta   90.00
_cell.angle_gamma   90.00
#
_symmetry.space_group_name_H-M   'P 1'
#
loop_
_entity.id
_entity.type
_entity.pdbx_description
1 polymer ?
#
loop_
_entity_poly.entity_id
_entity_poly.type
_entity_poly.pdbx_seq_one_letter_code
_entity_poly.pdbx_strand_id
1 'polypeptide(L)'
;MELGRNNSAQMIDRFATFTFDFQKEMLHSMKISCLIIDDEPLARKRLFALVEEMEDLQLLGQCKTGKEAVLSIEELQPDLIFLDI
;
A
#
# COMPACT_ATOMS: atom_id res chain seq x y z
N MET A 1 -18.83 -11.94 47.05
CA MET A 1 -19.92 -11.59 46.11
C MET A 1 -19.28 -10.86 44.96
N GLU A 2 -18.92 -11.55 43.88
CA GLU A 2 -18.75 -10.89 42.59
C GLU A 2 -19.73 -11.56 41.64
N LEU A 3 -20.68 -10.75 41.17
CA LEU A 3 -21.72 -11.16 40.23
C LEU A 3 -21.07 -11.72 38.97
N GLY A 4 -21.63 -12.83 38.47
CA GLY A 4 -21.25 -13.43 37.20
C GLY A 4 -21.23 -12.38 36.10
N ARG A 5 -20.03 -12.13 35.56
CA ARG A 5 -19.85 -11.39 34.31
C ARG A 5 -20.55 -12.19 33.20
N ASN A 6 -21.66 -11.66 32.71
CA ASN A 6 -22.48 -12.23 31.65
C ASN A 6 -21.62 -12.71 30.45
N ASN A 7 -21.73 -14.00 30.10
CA ASN A 7 -21.04 -14.62 28.96
C ASN A 7 -21.33 -13.93 27.61
N SER A 8 -22.49 -13.27 27.49
CA SER A 8 -22.90 -12.53 26.29
C SER A 8 -22.05 -11.29 26.03
N ALA A 9 -21.64 -10.54 27.07
CA ALA A 9 -20.81 -9.35 26.91
C ALA A 9 -19.39 -9.69 26.43
N GLN A 10 -18.79 -10.78 26.95
CA GLN A 10 -17.47 -11.26 26.49
C GLN A 10 -17.51 -11.79 25.05
N MET A 11 -18.64 -12.34 24.61
CA MET A 11 -18.81 -12.87 23.26
C MET A 11 -18.90 -11.76 22.21
N ILE A 12 -19.63 -10.68 22.51
CA ILE A 12 -19.74 -9.50 21.64
C ILE A 12 -18.37 -8.80 21.52
N ASP A 13 -17.64 -8.67 22.63
CA ASP A 13 -16.32 -8.03 22.67
C ASP A 13 -15.27 -8.81 21.84
N ARG A 14 -15.31 -10.15 21.92
CA ARG A 14 -14.48 -11.04 21.08
C ARG A 14 -14.83 -10.91 19.59
N PHE A 15 -16.12 -10.81 19.26
CA PHE A 15 -16.59 -10.68 17.89
C PHE A 15 -16.20 -9.31 17.29
N ALA A 16 -16.32 -8.24 18.09
CA ALA A 16 -15.90 -6.89 17.71
C ALA A 16 -14.39 -6.81 17.47
N THR A 17 -13.59 -7.40 18.36
CA THR A 17 -12.13 -7.50 18.21
C THR A 17 -11.77 -8.26 16.94
N PHE A 18 -12.41 -9.42 16.70
CA PHE A 18 -12.18 -10.21 15.49
C PHE A 18 -12.52 -9.45 14.20
N THR A 19 -13.66 -8.74 14.15
CA THR A 19 -14.01 -7.93 12.98
C THR A 19 -13.06 -6.76 12.75
N PHE A 20 -12.55 -6.13 13.81
CA PHE A 20 -11.60 -5.02 13.71
C PHE A 20 -10.23 -5.51 13.23
N ASP A 21 -9.73 -6.61 13.79
CA ASP A 21 -8.47 -7.22 13.38
C ASP A 21 -8.53 -7.69 11.93
N PHE A 22 -9.65 -8.30 11.51
CA PHE A 22 -9.86 -8.73 10.13
C PHE A 22 -9.93 -7.54 9.15
N GLN A 23 -10.63 -6.48 9.50
CA GLN A 23 -10.64 -5.25 8.67
C GLN A 23 -9.26 -4.61 8.61
N LYS A 24 -8.48 -4.65 9.70
CA LYS A 24 -7.12 -4.13 9.74
C LYS A 24 -6.17 -4.95 8.87
N GLU A 25 -6.25 -6.29 8.90
CA GLU A 25 -5.52 -7.16 7.97
C GLU A 25 -5.92 -6.90 6.52
N MET A 26 -7.22 -6.71 6.23
CA MET A 26 -7.69 -6.36 4.89
C MET A 26 -7.18 -4.98 4.43
N LEU A 27 -7.11 -3.98 5.31
CA LEU A 27 -6.50 -2.69 4.98
C LEU A 27 -4.99 -2.79 4.74
N HIS A 28 -4.28 -3.65 5.49
CA HIS A 28 -2.85 -3.92 5.24
C HIS A 28 -2.62 -4.75 3.97
N SER A 29 -3.65 -5.38 3.41
CA SER A 29 -3.55 -6.17 2.19
C SER A 29 -3.56 -5.34 0.90
N MET A 30 -3.95 -4.06 0.93
CA MET A 30 -3.96 -3.22 -0.26
C MET A 30 -2.60 -2.55 -0.43
N LYS A 31 -1.83 -3.03 -1.42
CA LYS A 31 -0.59 -2.38 -1.84
C LYS A 31 -0.88 -1.01 -2.45
N ILE A 32 -0.09 -0.02 -2.11
CA ILE A 32 -0.11 1.31 -2.73
C ILE A 32 0.57 1.19 -4.09
N SER A 33 -0.18 1.51 -5.15
CA SER A 33 0.35 1.45 -6.50
C SER A 33 1.26 2.65 -6.78
N CYS A 34 2.41 2.43 -7.43
CA CYS A 34 3.38 3.49 -7.65
C CYS A 34 4.03 3.48 -9.03
N LEU A 35 4.51 4.65 -9.45
CA LEU A 35 5.24 4.87 -10.71
C LEU A 35 6.57 5.58 -10.42
N ILE A 36 7.66 5.14 -11.04
CA ILE A 36 8.98 5.80 -10.93
C ILE A 36 9.26 6.59 -12.22
N ILE A 37 9.63 7.86 -12.09
CA ILE A 37 9.96 8.77 -13.18
C ILE A 37 11.31 9.41 -12.87
N ASP A 38 12.33 9.03 -13.63
CA ASP A 38 13.72 9.44 -13.40
C ASP A 38 14.49 9.25 -14.72
N ASP A 39 15.23 10.25 -15.18
CA ASP A 39 15.96 10.17 -16.45
C ASP A 39 17.31 9.44 -16.31
N GLU A 40 17.84 9.29 -15.09
CA GLU A 40 19.08 8.61 -14.78
C GLU A 40 18.87 7.09 -14.56
N PRO A 41 19.39 6.22 -15.46
CA PRO A 41 19.14 4.77 -15.37
C PRO A 41 19.60 4.11 -14.07
N LEU A 42 20.67 4.62 -13.45
CA LEU A 42 21.21 4.07 -12.20
C LEU A 42 20.32 4.43 -11.00
N ALA A 43 19.82 5.66 -10.93
CA ALA A 43 18.92 6.10 -9.87
C ALA A 43 17.58 5.34 -9.95
N ARG A 44 17.00 5.26 -11.14
CA ARG A 44 15.79 4.48 -11.41
C ARG A 44 15.93 3.00 -11.04
N LYS A 45 17.07 2.37 -11.36
CA LYS A 45 17.34 0.96 -10.98
C LYS A 45 17.47 0.78 -9.45
N ARG A 46 18.05 1.74 -8.75
CA ARG A 46 18.15 1.71 -7.28
C ARG A 46 16.78 1.88 -6.64
N LEU A 47 15.97 2.84 -7.09
CA LEU A 47 14.60 3.03 -6.61
C LEU A 47 13.74 1.78 -6.86
N PHE A 48 13.87 1.16 -8.02
CA PHE A 48 13.21 -0.12 -8.31
C PHE A 48 13.54 -1.19 -7.26
N ALA A 49 14.84 -1.37 -6.94
CA ALA A 49 15.25 -2.37 -5.95
C ALA A 49 14.70 -2.08 -4.55
N LEU A 50 14.65 -0.80 -4.15
CA LEU A 50 14.06 -0.40 -2.86
C LEU A 50 12.55 -0.65 -2.83
N VAL A 51 11.84 -0.36 -3.92
CA VAL A 51 10.39 -0.58 -4.01
C VAL A 51 10.05 -2.08 -3.97
N GLU A 52 10.83 -2.93 -4.61
CA GLU A 52 10.65 -4.40 -4.58
C GLU A 52 10.77 -5.00 -3.17
N GLU A 53 11.54 -4.37 -2.28
CA GLU A 53 11.68 -4.80 -0.88
C GLU A 53 10.47 -4.40 0.00
N MET A 54 9.59 -3.53 -0.49
CA MET A 54 8.45 -3.02 0.28
C MET A 54 7.18 -3.81 -0.04
N GLU A 55 6.71 -4.59 0.93
CA GLU A 55 5.49 -5.42 0.77
C GLU A 55 4.24 -4.57 0.51
N ASP A 56 4.19 -3.36 1.06
CA ASP A 56 3.06 -2.43 0.94
C ASP A 56 3.03 -1.66 -0.39
N LEU A 57 4.05 -1.82 -1.26
CA LEU A 57 4.11 -1.14 -2.56
C LEU A 57 3.90 -2.12 -3.72
N GLN A 58 3.29 -1.60 -4.79
CA GLN A 58 3.19 -2.26 -6.08
C GLN A 58 3.70 -1.31 -7.17
N LEU A 59 4.79 -1.68 -7.84
CA LEU A 59 5.29 -0.88 -8.96
C LEU A 59 4.48 -1.16 -10.23
N LEU A 60 3.87 -0.12 -10.80
CA LEU A 60 3.11 -0.19 -12.05
C LEU A 60 4.00 0.01 -13.29
N GLY A 61 5.07 0.78 -13.17
CA GLY A 61 5.93 1.09 -14.30
C GLY A 61 7.09 2.02 -13.99
N GLN A 62 7.87 2.31 -15.03
CA GLN A 62 9.04 3.19 -14.98
C GLN A 62 9.08 4.07 -16.23
N CYS A 63 9.34 5.36 -16.07
CA CYS A 63 9.45 6.33 -17.15
C CYS A 63 10.80 7.05 -17.08
N LYS A 64 11.38 7.40 -18.24
CA LYS A 64 12.64 8.16 -18.32
C LYS A 64 12.46 9.61 -18.75
N THR A 65 11.24 10.01 -19.13
CA THR A 65 10.93 11.37 -19.58
C THR A 65 9.55 11.81 -19.10
N GLY A 66 9.35 13.12 -18.99
CA GLY A 66 8.04 13.69 -18.65
C GLY A 66 6.93 13.33 -19.65
N LYS A 67 7.25 13.15 -20.94
CA LYS A 67 6.25 12.75 -21.95
C LYS A 67 5.73 11.34 -21.74
N GLU A 68 6.63 10.40 -21.48
CA GLU A 68 6.25 9.02 -21.13
C GLU A 68 5.48 9.01 -19.80
N ALA A 69 5.93 9.81 -18.83
CA ALA A 69 5.29 9.91 -17.52
C ALA A 69 3.83 10.37 -17.60
N VAL A 70 3.52 11.44 -18.36
CA VAL A 70 2.14 11.93 -18.49
C VAL A 70 1.22 10.85 -19.04
N LEU A 71 1.65 10.14 -20.08
CA LEU A 71 0.86 9.04 -20.67
C LEU A 71 0.66 7.89 -19.67
N SER A 72 1.73 7.49 -18.97
CA SER A 72 1.67 6.42 -17.98
C SER A 72 0.83 6.79 -16.76
N ILE A 73 0.83 8.05 -16.31
CA ILE A 73 0.00 8.51 -15.20
C ILE A 73 -1.48 8.46 -15.59
N GLU A 74 -1.82 8.93 -16.79
CA GLU A 74 -3.19 8.89 -17.30
C GLU A 74 -3.70 7.45 -17.44
N GLU A 75 -2.88 6.55 -17.99
CA GLU A 75 -3.24 5.15 -18.21
C GLU A 75 -3.29 4.31 -16.93
N LEU A 76 -2.29 4.44 -16.07
CA LEU A 76 -2.09 3.55 -14.91
C LEU A 76 -2.72 4.07 -13.62
N GLN A 77 -3.05 5.37 -13.56
CA GLN A 77 -3.65 6.02 -12.38
C GLN A 77 -2.94 5.63 -11.05
N PRO A 78 -1.61 5.80 -10.93
CA PRO A 78 -0.88 5.39 -9.73
C PRO A 78 -1.29 6.21 -8.51
N ASP A 79 -1.28 5.58 -7.34
CA ASP A 79 -1.54 6.25 -6.05
C ASP A 79 -0.35 7.12 -5.59
N LEU A 80 0.87 6.71 -5.97
CA LEU A 80 2.13 7.34 -5.58
C LEU A 80 3.06 7.50 -6.78
N ILE A 81 3.77 8.63 -6.86
CA ILE A 81 4.76 8.88 -7.91
C ILE A 81 6.09 9.25 -7.26
N PHE A 82 7.15 8.55 -7.66
CA PHE A 82 8.54 8.95 -7.41
C PHE A 82 9.02 9.74 -8.63
N LEU A 83 9.17 11.07 -8.48
CA LEU A 83 9.57 11.97 -9.56
C LEU A 83 10.87 12.67 -9.20
N ASP A 84 11.88 12.56 -10.06
CA ASP A 84 13.07 13.40 -10.04
C ASP A 84 12.90 14.62 -10.97
N ILE A 85 13.35 15.80 -10.53
CA ILE A 85 13.08 17.12 -11.16
C ILE A 85 14.30 17.78 -11.80
#